data_AF-A0A3M0NTG8-F1
#
_entry.id   AF-A0A3M0NTG8-F1
#
_cell.length_a   1.000
_cell.length_b   1.000
_cell.length_c   1.000
_cell.angle_alpha   90.00
_cell.angle_beta   90.00
_cell.angle_gamma   90.00
#
_symmetry.space_group_name_H-M   'P 1'
#
loop_
_entity.id
_entity.type
_entity.pdbx_description
1 polymer ?
#
loop_
_entity_poly.entity_id
_entity_poly.type
_entity_poly.pdbx_seq_one_letter_code
_entity_poly.pdbx_strand_id
1 'polypeptide(L)'
;MYYSINNAADYDMMQLVKKIEEESGKQAAVHFCNCMMLICNKAEHSNYLNELNSKLWFTRIAVEHDGIPTLFCDSLSSGIFYIYTIKSSQVKREIKRI
;
A
#
# COMPACT_ATOMS: atom_id res chain seq x y z
N MET A 1 6.47 3.51 -10.74
CA MET A 1 7.36 2.37 -10.42
C MET A 1 6.53 1.36 -9.64
N TYR A 2 6.57 0.06 -9.93
CA TYR A 2 5.67 -0.91 -9.28
C TYR A 2 6.43 -1.71 -8.22
N TYR A 3 6.04 -1.58 -6.95
CA TYR A 3 6.61 -2.37 -5.85
C TYR A 3 5.54 -3.33 -5.31
N SER A 4 5.91 -4.56 -4.97
CA SER A 4 4.99 -5.56 -4.40
C SER A 4 5.48 -5.93 -3.02
N ILE A 5 4.63 -5.72 -2.03
CA ILE A 5 4.88 -6.13 -0.65
C ILE A 5 3.75 -7.11 -0.33
N ASN A 6 4.13 -8.37 -0.16
CA ASN A 6 3.18 -9.47 0.06
C ASN A 6 2.78 -9.60 1.54
N ASN A 7 3.52 -8.95 2.45
CA ASN A 7 3.21 -8.86 3.86
C ASN A 7 3.98 -7.70 4.50
N ALA A 8 3.30 -6.71 5.08
CA ALA A 8 3.94 -5.60 5.78
C ALA A 8 4.37 -5.96 7.22
N ALA A 9 3.79 -7.02 7.80
CA ALA A 9 4.03 -7.39 9.19
C ALA A 9 5.39 -8.10 9.42
N ASP A 10 5.94 -8.73 8.38
CA ASP A 10 7.16 -9.55 8.46
C ASP A 10 8.35 -8.98 7.68
N TYR A 11 8.17 -7.87 6.96
CA TYR A 11 9.22 -7.31 6.11
C TYR A 11 9.93 -6.15 6.81
N ASP A 12 11.26 -6.25 6.92
CA ASP A 12 12.08 -5.16 7.43
C ASP A 12 11.97 -3.95 6.49
N MET A 13 11.16 -2.98 6.91
CA MET A 13 10.89 -1.76 6.16
C MET A 13 12.16 -0.96 5.86
N MET A 14 13.18 -1.01 6.73
CA MET A 14 14.46 -0.36 6.44
C MET A 14 15.19 -1.05 5.28
N GLN A 15 15.18 -2.39 5.22
CA GLN A 15 15.79 -3.12 4.11
C GLN A 15 15.06 -2.87 2.79
N LEU A 16 13.73 -2.80 2.82
CA LEU A 16 12.95 -2.49 1.63
C LEU A 16 13.25 -1.08 1.11
N VAL A 17 13.29 -0.09 2.00
CA VAL A 17 13.63 1.30 1.64
C VAL A 17 15.04 1.38 1.05
N LYS A 18 16.02 0.71 1.65
CA LYS A 18 17.38 0.63 1.11
C LYS A 18 17.41 -0.01 -0.28
N LYS A 19 16.72 -1.14 -0.46
CA LYS A 19 16.64 -1.81 -1.76
C LYS A 19 16.01 -0.91 -2.83
N ILE A 20 14.95 -0.19 -2.48
CA ILE A 20 14.33 0.79 -3.40
C ILE A 20 15.32 1.92 -3.72
N GLU A 21 16.05 2.44 -2.74
CA GLU A 21 17.06 3.47 -2.97
C GLU A 21 18.16 2.99 -3.91
N GLU A 22 18.64 1.76 -3.75
CA GLU A 22 19.67 1.13 -4.58
C GLU A 22 19.18 0.86 -6.01
N GLU A 23 17.98 0.30 -6.19
CA GLU A 23 17.46 -0.10 -7.50
C GLU A 23 16.84 1.07 -8.28
N SER A 24 16.32 2.07 -7.57
CA SER A 24 15.42 3.08 -8.12
C SER A 24 15.79 4.53 -7.76
N GLY A 25 16.80 4.72 -6.93
CA GLY A 25 17.29 6.02 -6.49
C GLY A 25 16.59 6.56 -5.25
N LYS A 26 17.27 7.51 -4.60
CA LYS A 26 16.86 8.13 -3.34
C LYS A 26 15.45 8.76 -3.38
N GLN A 27 15.10 9.40 -4.50
CA GLN A 27 13.79 10.03 -4.64
C GLN A 27 12.65 8.99 -4.61
N ALA A 28 12.83 7.82 -5.25
CA ALA A 28 11.85 6.74 -5.21
C ALA A 28 11.65 6.19 -3.79
N ALA A 29 12.75 6.03 -3.04
CA ALA A 29 12.71 5.60 -1.64
C ALA A 29 11.96 6.61 -0.76
N VAL A 30 12.19 7.92 -0.94
CA VAL A 30 11.45 8.97 -0.23
C VAL A 30 9.96 8.94 -0.57
N HIS A 31 9.60 8.78 -1.85
CA HIS A 31 8.19 8.65 -2.25
C HIS A 31 7.52 7.43 -1.62
N PHE A 32 8.21 6.29 -1.59
CA PHE A 32 7.72 5.09 -0.94
C PHE A 32 7.48 5.30 0.57
N CYS A 33 8.43 5.88 1.30
CA CYS A 33 8.26 6.20 2.71
C CYS A 33 7.06 7.13 2.97
N ASN A 34 6.91 8.18 2.15
CA ASN A 34 5.78 9.10 2.24
C ASN A 34 4.44 8.40 1.99
N CYS A 35 4.38 7.48 1.03
CA CYS A 35 3.22 6.65 0.77
C CYS A 35 2.84 5.82 1.99
N MET A 36 3.81 5.13 2.60
CA MET A 36 3.58 4.26 3.75
C MET A 36 3.11 5.05 4.97
N MET A 37 3.68 6.23 5.23
CA MET A 37 3.19 7.11 6.28
C MET A 37 1.73 7.55 6.04
N LEU A 38 1.39 7.91 4.80
CA LEU A 38 0.03 8.30 4.44
C LEU A 38 -0.97 7.14 4.64
N ILE A 39 -0.59 5.93 4.26
CA ILE A 39 -1.38 4.72 4.47
C ILE A 39 -1.59 4.47 5.97
N CYS A 40 -0.53 4.48 6.78
CA CYS A 40 -0.62 4.25 8.23
C CYS A 40 -1.51 5.28 8.93
N ASN A 41 -1.32 6.57 8.62
CA ASN A 41 -2.13 7.66 9.19
C ASN A 41 -3.62 7.51 8.82
N LYS A 42 -3.92 7.14 7.56
CA LYS A 42 -5.31 6.86 7.16
C LYS A 42 -5.84 5.59 7.80
N ALA A 43 -5.02 4.59 8.06
CA ALA A 43 -5.44 3.35 8.68
C ALA A 43 -5.90 3.55 10.12
N GLU A 44 -5.19 4.38 10.86
CA GLU A 44 -5.50 4.73 12.25
C GLU A 44 -6.84 5.50 12.40
N HIS A 45 -7.33 6.12 11.32
CA HIS A 45 -8.47 7.03 11.35
C HIS A 45 -9.62 6.66 10.39
N SER A 46 -9.57 5.52 9.70
CA SER A 46 -10.52 5.15 8.67
C SER A 46 -11.12 3.76 8.86
N ASN A 47 -12.46 3.70 8.91
CA ASN A 47 -13.20 2.43 8.95
C ASN A 47 -12.87 1.52 7.75
N TYR A 48 -12.51 2.09 6.59
CA TYR A 48 -12.15 1.32 5.39
C TYR A 48 -10.82 0.56 5.53
N LEU A 49 -9.91 1.07 6.36
CA LEU A 49 -8.61 0.44 6.62
C LEU A 49 -8.60 -0.40 7.89
N ASN A 50 -9.59 -0.25 8.78
CA ASN A 50 -9.85 -1.24 9.84
C ASN A 50 -10.22 -2.62 9.26
N GLU A 51 -10.87 -2.67 8.10
CA GLU A 51 -11.08 -3.91 7.33
C GLU A 51 -9.73 -4.53 6.90
N LEU A 52 -8.73 -3.70 6.61
CA LEU A 52 -7.37 -4.13 6.26
C LEU A 52 -6.61 -4.72 7.45
N ASN A 53 -6.80 -4.15 8.64
CA ASN A 53 -6.12 -4.59 9.86
C ASN A 53 -6.64 -5.91 10.43
N SER A 54 -7.87 -6.31 10.08
CA SER A 54 -8.53 -7.47 10.69
C SER A 54 -8.41 -8.77 9.90
N LYS A 55 -8.35 -8.75 8.55
CA LYS A 55 -8.37 -9.99 7.72
C LYS A 55 -7.74 -9.90 6.32
N LEU A 56 -7.16 -8.78 5.89
CA LEU A 56 -6.65 -8.65 4.53
C LEU A 56 -5.13 -8.80 4.49
N TRP A 57 -4.66 -9.80 3.75
CA TRP A 57 -3.26 -9.94 3.38
C TRP A 57 -2.97 -8.92 2.26
N PHE A 58 -2.17 -7.89 2.54
CA PHE A 58 -1.70 -6.96 1.52
C PHE A 58 -0.95 -7.73 0.44
N THR A 59 -1.35 -7.59 -0.83
CA THR A 59 -0.70 -8.31 -1.92
C THR A 59 0.29 -7.40 -2.68
N ARG A 60 0.00 -6.09 -2.83
CA ARG A 60 0.87 -5.16 -3.58
C ARG A 60 0.60 -3.67 -3.27
N ILE A 61 1.64 -2.83 -3.29
CA ILE A 61 1.56 -1.36 -3.17
C ILE A 61 2.22 -0.72 -4.39
N ALA A 62 1.43 -0.25 -5.36
CA ALA A 62 1.98 0.50 -6.47
C ALA A 62 2.13 1.98 -6.10
N VAL A 63 3.27 2.57 -6.44
CA VAL A 63 3.53 4.00 -6.27
C VAL A 63 3.75 4.61 -7.65
N GLU A 64 2.79 5.43 -8.09
CA GLU A 64 2.91 6.15 -9.35
C GLU A 64 3.97 7.25 -9.29
N HIS A 65 4.34 7.81 -10.45
CA HIS A 65 5.38 8.84 -10.54
C HIS A 65 5.03 10.14 -9.79
N ASP A 66 3.74 10.37 -9.55
CA ASP A 66 3.22 11.48 -8.75
C ASP A 66 3.23 11.19 -7.23
N GLY A 67 3.68 9.99 -6.83
CA GLY A 67 3.75 9.57 -5.43
C GLY A 67 2.39 9.19 -4.85
N ILE A 68 1.34 9.00 -5.66
CA ILE A 68 0.05 8.51 -5.17
C ILE A 68 0.13 6.99 -4.98
N PRO A 69 -0.09 6.48 -3.76
CA PRO A 69 -0.14 5.05 -3.53
C PRO A 69 -1.48 4.46 -3.96
N THR A 70 -1.38 3.33 -4.65
CA THR A 70 -2.50 2.41 -4.89
C THR A 70 -2.24 1.10 -4.18
N LEU A 71 -3.13 0.73 -3.28
CA LEU A 71 -3.12 -0.54 -2.56
C LEU A 71 -3.96 -1.56 -3.30
N PHE A 72 -3.41 -2.76 -3.45
CA PHE A 72 -4.09 -3.92 -3.98
C PHE A 72 -4.19 -4.97 -2.88
N CYS A 73 -5.42 -5.26 -2.47
CA CYS A 73 -5.71 -6.11 -1.35
C CYS A 73 -6.64 -7.23 -1.80
N ASP A 74 -6.20 -8.46 -1.63
CA ASP A 74 -7.01 -9.63 -1.92
C ASP A 74 -7.56 -10.25 -0.63
N SER A 75 -8.82 -10.64 -0.67
CA SER A 75 -9.41 -11.53 0.32
C SER A 75 -9.57 -12.90 -0.31
N LEU A 76 -8.61 -13.79 -0.01
CA LEU A 76 -8.64 -15.20 -0.41
C LEU A 76 -9.93 -15.91 0.01
N SER A 77 -10.58 -15.44 1.09
CA SER A 77 -11.82 -16.03 1.62
C SER A 77 -13.07 -15.68 0.81
N SER A 78 -13.06 -14.58 0.04
CA SER A 78 -14.25 -14.07 -0.64
C SER A 78 -14.12 -13.94 -2.16
N GLY A 79 -12.92 -14.13 -2.72
CA GLY A 79 -12.67 -13.87 -4.15
C GLY A 79 -12.90 -12.40 -4.53
N ILE A 80 -12.75 -11.50 -3.54
CA ILE A 80 -12.98 -10.07 -3.73
C ILE A 80 -11.63 -9.35 -3.69
N PHE A 81 -11.37 -8.62 -4.76
CA PHE A 81 -10.21 -7.77 -4.90
C PHE A 81 -10.59 -6.32 -4.61
N TYR A 82 -9.93 -5.74 -3.62
CA TYR A 82 -10.11 -4.34 -3.23
C TYR A 82 -8.94 -3.51 -3.75
N ILE A 83 -9.26 -2.41 -4.40
CA ILE A 83 -8.28 -1.43 -4.88
C ILE A 83 -8.54 -0.12 -4.14
N TYR A 84 -7.54 0.34 -3.40
CA TYR A 84 -7.61 1.62 -2.70
C TYR A 84 -6.63 2.61 -3.31
N THR A 85 -7.14 3.75 -3.77
CA THR A 85 -6.29 4.90 -4.17
C THR A 85 -6.37 5.95 -3.08
N ILE A 86 -5.23 6.33 -2.52
CA ILE A 86 -5.17 7.29 -1.41
C ILE A 86 -4.55 8.58 -1.92
N LYS A 87 -5.36 9.64 -1.99
CA LYS A 87 -4.93 10.96 -2.47
C LYS A 87 -5.22 12.01 -1.40
N SER A 88 -4.17 12.45 -0.71
CA SER A 88 -4.28 13.44 0.37
C SER A 88 -5.33 13.05 1.42
N SER A 89 -6.46 13.76 1.51
CA SER A 89 -7.54 13.46 2.46
C SER A 89 -8.52 12.38 1.97
N GLN A 90 -8.52 12.07 0.68
CA GLN A 90 -9.50 11.19 0.05
C GLN A 90 -8.98 9.76 -0.10
N VAL A 91 -9.84 8.79 0.22
CA VAL A 91 -9.62 7.37 -0.07
C VAL A 91 -10.71 6.94 -1.03
N LYS A 92 -10.32 6.54 -2.23
CA LYS A 92 -11.23 5.91 -3.21
C LYS A 92 -11.10 4.40 -3.08
N ARG A 93 -12.23 3.70 -2.95
CA ARG A 93 -12.30 2.24 -2.91
C ARG A 93 -13.01 1.73 -4.16
N GLU A 94 -12.37 0.79 -4.85
CA GLU A 94 -12.97 0.01 -5.93
C GLU A 94 -12.99 -1.46 -5.56
N ILE A 95 -14.05 -2.17 -5.94
CA ILE A 95 -14.27 -3.58 -5.62
C ILE A 95 -14.40 -4.33 -6.94
N LYS A 96 -13.57 -5.34 -7.15
CA LYS A 96 -13.65 -6.26 -8.29
C LYS A 96 -13.86 -7.69 -7.77
N ARG A 97 -14.82 -8.40 -8.36
CA ARG A 97 -15.01 -9.84 -8.12
C ARG A 97 -14.25 -10.61 -9.18
N ILE A 98 -13.56 -11.67 -8.77
CA ILE A 98 -12.92 -12.64 -9.66
C ILE A 98 -13.86 -13.84 -9.84
#